data_AF-A0A1J4SXA0-F1
#
_entry.id   AF-A0A1J4SXA0-F1
#
_cell.length_a   1.000
_cell.length_b   1.000
_cell.length_c   1.000
_cell.angle_alpha   90.00
_cell.angle_beta   90.00
_cell.angle_gamma   90.00
#
_symmetry.space_group_name_H-M   'P 1'
#
loop_
_entity.id
_entity.type
_entity.pdbx_description
1 polymer ?
#
loop_
_entity_poly.entity_id
_entity_poly.type
_entity_poly.pdbx_seq_one_letter_code
_entity_poly.pdbx_strand_id
1 'polypeptide(L)'
;MVLLPAAGGKIFNAVTSKLDKTDPPPIELKDIKSAPAKETRQDGPAKRYRPVPEEDAEAAKDRYLQGLKYFQGANYEKAEEAWLDAADLDPNNQDIRKGLKRIEALNTEDNPE
;
A
#
# COMPACT_ATOMS: atom_id res chain seq x y z
N MET A 1 26.09 38.53 -5.61
CA MET A 1 26.50 37.34 -6.38
C MET A 1 26.21 36.13 -5.50
N VAL A 2 25.20 35.34 -5.90
CA VAL A 2 24.61 34.24 -5.11
C VAL A 2 25.46 32.98 -5.30
N LEU A 3 25.73 32.24 -4.23
CA LEU A 3 26.06 30.82 -4.36
C LEU A 3 25.63 30.05 -3.10
N LEU A 4 24.43 29.48 -3.16
CA LEU A 4 23.98 28.43 -2.23
C LEU A 4 24.54 27.08 -2.72
N PRO A 5 25.06 26.21 -1.84
CA PRO A 5 25.38 24.84 -2.20
C PRO A 5 24.08 24.01 -2.30
N ALA A 6 23.79 23.54 -3.50
CA ALA A 6 22.82 22.46 -3.72
C ALA A 6 23.50 21.11 -3.43
N ALA A 7 23.08 20.43 -2.37
CA ALA A 7 23.39 19.02 -2.17
C ALA A 7 22.16 18.32 -1.60
N GLY A 8 21.29 17.87 -2.51
CA GLY A 8 20.16 17.01 -2.22
C GLY A 8 20.61 15.69 -1.61
N GLY A 9 19.81 15.21 -0.65
CA GLY A 9 20.06 14.01 0.14
C GLY A 9 20.22 12.76 -0.72
N LYS A 10 21.32 12.03 -0.47
CA LYS A 10 21.54 10.66 -0.95
C LYS A 10 21.18 9.70 0.18
N ILE A 11 19.92 9.27 0.26
CA ILE A 11 19.50 8.22 1.21
C ILE A 11 18.95 6.96 0.54
N PHE A 12 18.95 6.88 -0.79
CA PHE A 12 18.56 5.66 -1.52
C PHE A 12 19.78 5.01 -2.15
N ASN A 13 20.61 4.38 -1.32
CA ASN A 13 21.58 3.41 -1.84
C ASN A 13 21.87 2.33 -0.80
N ALA A 14 21.10 1.24 -0.85
CA ALA A 14 21.54 -0.13 -0.56
C ALA A 14 20.32 -1.07 -0.37
N VAL A 15 19.82 -1.67 -1.46
CA VAL A 15 19.13 -2.97 -1.38
C VAL A 15 19.41 -3.87 -2.59
N THR A 16 20.34 -3.51 -3.48
CA THR A 16 20.73 -4.36 -4.62
C THR A 16 22.08 -5.01 -4.35
N SER A 17 22.14 -5.84 -3.31
CA SER A 17 23.27 -6.74 -3.13
C SER A 17 22.77 -7.94 -2.37
N LYS A 18 22.13 -8.88 -3.09
CA LYS A 18 22.52 -10.30 -3.26
C LYS A 18 21.64 -10.91 -4.36
N LEU A 19 21.99 -10.66 -5.63
CA LEU A 19 21.52 -11.49 -6.74
C LEU A 19 22.60 -12.55 -6.96
N ASP A 20 22.55 -13.61 -6.17
CA ASP A 20 23.39 -14.79 -6.39
C ASP A 20 22.70 -15.71 -7.40
N LYS A 21 23.54 -16.34 -8.23
CA LYS A 21 23.25 -17.01 -9.48
C LYS A 21 22.24 -18.15 -9.31
N THR A 22 21.08 -18.04 -9.94
CA THR A 22 20.36 -19.21 -10.47
C THR A 22 19.47 -18.72 -11.59
N ASP A 23 19.91 -18.87 -12.84
CA ASP A 23 19.04 -18.71 -14.01
C ASP A 23 17.87 -19.68 -13.89
N PRO A 24 16.61 -19.23 -13.68
CA PRO A 24 15.50 -20.15 -13.82
C PRO A 24 15.39 -20.55 -15.29
N PRO A 25 15.26 -21.84 -15.61
CA PRO A 25 15.11 -22.28 -16.99
C PRO A 25 13.86 -21.64 -17.62
N PRO A 26 13.86 -21.40 -18.95
CA PRO A 26 12.66 -20.95 -19.63
C PRO A 26 11.56 -22.01 -19.43
N ILE A 27 10.44 -21.58 -18.84
CA ILE A 27 9.28 -22.43 -18.60
C ILE A 27 8.68 -22.77 -19.97
N GLU A 28 9.02 -23.95 -20.51
CA GLU A 28 8.36 -24.53 -21.67
C GLU A 28 6.92 -24.90 -21.30
N LEU A 29 5.95 -24.30 -21.99
CA LEU A 29 4.51 -24.35 -21.70
C LEU A 29 3.83 -25.69 -22.07
N LYS A 30 4.48 -26.81 -21.76
CA LYS A 30 4.01 -28.16 -22.11
C LYS A 30 4.08 -28.99 -20.83
N ASP A 31 2.96 -29.55 -20.39
CA ASP A 31 2.84 -30.53 -19.30
C ASP A 31 2.67 -30.05 -17.84
N ILE A 32 1.77 -29.09 -17.57
CA ILE A 32 1.15 -29.00 -16.22
C ILE A 32 -0.09 -29.89 -16.14
N LYS A 33 0.15 -31.20 -15.93
CA LYS A 33 -0.83 -32.15 -15.42
C LYS A 33 -0.75 -32.15 -13.89
N SER A 34 -1.85 -31.72 -13.28
CA SER A 34 -2.26 -31.74 -11.86
C SER A 34 -1.40 -32.49 -10.83
N ALA A 35 -0.95 -31.78 -9.78
CA ALA A 35 -0.96 -32.26 -8.38
C ALA A 35 -0.83 -31.07 -7.38
N PRO A 36 -1.33 -31.18 -6.14
CA PRO A 36 -1.94 -30.07 -5.41
C PRO A 36 -1.04 -29.53 -4.28
N ALA A 37 -0.64 -28.26 -4.37
CA ALA A 37 -0.07 -27.53 -3.25
C ALA A 37 -1.20 -27.01 -2.36
N LYS A 38 -1.42 -27.74 -1.25
CA LYS A 38 -2.35 -27.40 -0.19
C LYS A 38 -1.80 -26.25 0.65
N GLU A 39 -1.97 -25.03 0.17
CA GLU A 39 -1.86 -23.82 0.99
C GLU A 39 -3.28 -23.39 1.40
N THR A 40 -3.75 -23.97 2.49
CA THR A 40 -5.01 -23.58 3.11
C THR A 40 -4.80 -22.28 3.88
N ARG A 41 -5.49 -21.21 3.47
CA ARG A 41 -6.05 -20.07 4.25
C ARG A 41 -6.31 -18.92 3.27
N GLN A 42 -7.52 -18.50 2.91
CA GLN A 42 -8.88 -18.85 3.32
C GLN A 42 -9.75 -18.73 2.06
N ASP A 43 -10.56 -19.75 1.80
CA ASP A 43 -11.78 -19.66 1.02
C ASP A 43 -12.72 -18.58 1.61
N GLY A 44 -12.48 -17.33 1.24
CA GLY A 44 -13.52 -16.29 1.17
C GLY A 44 -13.79 -16.02 -0.30
N PRO A 45 -14.97 -15.48 -0.70
CA PRO A 45 -15.21 -15.20 -2.11
C PRO A 45 -14.06 -14.34 -2.58
N ALA A 46 -13.29 -14.83 -3.58
CA ALA A 46 -12.24 -14.08 -4.22
C ALA A 46 -12.75 -12.65 -4.32
N LYS A 47 -12.14 -11.69 -3.59
CA LYS A 47 -12.51 -10.28 -3.68
C LYS A 47 -12.37 -10.00 -5.16
N ARG A 48 -13.49 -10.07 -5.88
CA ARG A 48 -13.51 -9.91 -7.32
C ARG A 48 -12.85 -8.57 -7.49
N TYR A 49 -11.71 -8.53 -8.17
CA TYR A 49 -11.07 -7.28 -8.52
C TYR A 49 -12.15 -6.52 -9.27
N ARG A 50 -12.82 -5.63 -8.54
CA ARG A 50 -13.91 -4.84 -9.06
C ARG A 50 -13.14 -3.69 -9.71
N PRO A 51 -13.14 -3.60 -11.04
CA PRO A 51 -12.47 -2.50 -11.69
C PRO A 51 -13.09 -1.23 -11.13
N VAL A 52 -12.29 -0.46 -10.41
CA VAL A 52 -12.69 0.83 -9.87
C VAL A 52 -12.72 1.76 -11.08
N PRO A 53 -13.87 2.41 -11.37
CA PRO A 53 -13.93 3.44 -12.40
C PRO A 53 -12.80 4.44 -12.19
N GLU A 54 -12.18 4.91 -13.27
CA GLU A 54 -11.03 5.83 -13.17
C GLU A 54 -11.39 7.11 -12.41
N GLU A 55 -12.64 7.57 -12.53
CA GLU A 55 -13.24 8.65 -11.75
C GLU A 55 -13.27 8.38 -10.24
N ASP A 56 -13.62 7.17 -9.82
CA ASP A 56 -13.65 6.77 -8.41
C ASP A 56 -12.23 6.63 -7.86
N ALA A 57 -11.28 6.19 -8.69
CA ALA A 57 -9.87 6.12 -8.32
C ALA A 57 -9.24 7.51 -8.14
N GLU A 58 -9.58 8.48 -9.01
CA GLU A 58 -9.16 9.87 -8.85
C GLU A 58 -9.81 10.51 -7.61
N ALA A 59 -11.11 10.30 -7.40
CA ALA A 59 -11.80 10.78 -6.21
C ALA A 59 -11.23 10.17 -4.92
N ALA A 60 -10.92 8.87 -4.91
CA ALA A 60 -10.26 8.19 -3.80
C ALA A 60 -8.88 8.80 -3.51
N LYS A 61 -8.12 9.13 -4.55
CA LYS A 61 -6.80 9.77 -4.41
C LYS A 61 -6.91 11.17 -3.79
N ASP A 62 -7.87 11.97 -4.21
CA ASP A 62 -8.10 13.30 -3.62
C ASP A 62 -8.47 13.21 -2.14
N ARG A 63 -9.33 12.24 -1.78
CA ARG A 63 -9.69 11.95 -0.40
C ARG A 63 -8.50 11.44 0.41
N TYR A 64 -7.66 10.61 -0.19
CA TYR A 64 -6.40 10.16 0.42
C TYR A 64 -5.47 11.32 0.76
N LEU A 65 -5.29 12.28 -0.16
CA LEU A 65 -4.47 13.47 0.07
C LEU A 65 -5.05 14.37 1.18
N GLN A 66 -6.39 14.48 1.27
CA GLN A 66 -7.04 15.19 2.37
C GLN A 66 -6.76 14.50 3.71
N GLY A 67 -6.89 13.17 3.78
CA GLY A 67 -6.57 12.40 4.98
C GLY A 67 -5.11 12.55 5.38
N LEU A 68 -4.17 12.57 4.42
CA LEU A 68 -2.75 12.87 4.68
C LEU A 68 -2.55 14.25 5.30
N LYS A 69 -3.25 15.27 4.82
CA LYS A 69 -3.19 16.62 5.38
C LYS A 69 -3.67 16.64 6.83
N TYR A 70 -4.77 15.96 7.13
CA TYR A 70 -5.27 15.86 8.51
C TYR A 70 -4.32 15.04 9.41
N PHE A 71 -3.78 13.94 8.89
CA PHE A 71 -2.82 13.10 9.59
C PHE A 71 -1.55 13.87 9.96
N GLN A 72 -1.01 14.67 9.03
CA GLN A 72 0.13 15.56 9.30
C GLN A 72 -0.20 16.66 10.31
N GLY A 73 -1.46 17.10 10.36
CA GLY A 73 -1.96 18.03 11.36
C GLY A 73 -2.32 17.39 12.71
N ALA A 74 -1.97 16.12 12.93
CA ALA A 74 -2.37 15.31 14.11
C ALA A 74 -3.89 15.23 14.34
N ASN A 75 -4.70 15.53 13.32
CA ASN A 75 -6.15 15.37 13.35
C ASN A 75 -6.51 13.97 12.85
N TYR A 76 -6.24 12.96 13.65
CA TYR A 76 -6.41 11.56 13.25
C TYR A 76 -7.88 11.18 13.00
N GLU A 77 -8.82 11.76 13.75
CA GLU A 77 -10.27 11.55 13.57
C GLU A 77 -10.72 11.96 12.16
N LYS A 78 -10.36 13.17 11.71
CA LYS A 78 -10.66 13.64 10.35
C LYS A 78 -9.87 12.91 9.27
N ALA A 79 -8.67 12.46 9.60
CA ALA A 79 -7.85 11.67 8.66
C ALA A 79 -8.47 10.30 8.42
N GLU A 80 -8.99 9.66 9.46
CA GLU A 80 -9.70 8.40 9.41
C GLU A 80 -10.96 8.53 8.55
N GLU A 81 -11.82 9.52 8.81
CA GLU A 81 -13.01 9.78 7.99
C GLU A 81 -12.67 9.92 6.50
N ALA A 82 -11.68 10.77 6.16
CA ALA A 82 -11.28 10.98 4.77
C ALA A 82 -10.71 9.71 4.11
N TRP A 83 -10.00 8.88 4.87
CA TRP A 83 -9.47 7.60 4.39
C TRP A 83 -10.53 6.50 4.32
N LEU A 84 -11.56 6.53 5.16
CA LEU A 84 -12.72 5.64 5.05
C LEU A 84 -13.54 5.95 3.80
N ASP A 85 -13.82 7.22 3.53
CA ASP A 85 -14.46 7.66 2.27
C ASP A 85 -13.66 7.18 1.05
N ALA A 86 -12.34 7.33 1.10
CA ALA A 86 -11.45 6.91 0.03
C ALA A 86 -11.45 5.38 -0.15
N ALA A 87 -11.58 4.61 0.94
CA ALA A 87 -11.63 3.16 0.92
C ALA A 87 -12.95 2.62 0.36
N ASP A 88 -14.04 3.37 0.46
CA ASP A 88 -15.32 3.02 -0.17
C ASP A 88 -15.23 3.11 -1.69
N LEU A 89 -14.54 4.15 -2.19
CA LEU A 89 -14.30 4.38 -3.61
C LEU A 89 -13.25 3.42 -4.20
N ASP A 90 -12.09 3.30 -3.57
CA ASP A 90 -11.04 2.35 -3.96
C ASP A 90 -10.68 1.42 -2.79
N PRO A 91 -11.46 0.34 -2.59
CA PRO A 91 -11.18 -0.64 -1.56
C PRO A 91 -9.94 -1.49 -1.90
N ASN A 92 -9.31 -1.33 -3.05
CA ASN A 92 -8.09 -2.04 -3.42
C ASN A 92 -6.82 -1.21 -3.18
N ASN A 93 -6.96 0.07 -2.81
CA ASN A 93 -5.85 0.94 -2.49
C ASN A 93 -5.09 0.46 -1.24
N GLN A 94 -3.79 0.21 -1.38
CA GLN A 94 -2.94 -0.19 -0.26
C GLN A 94 -2.55 0.99 0.63
N ASP A 95 -2.48 2.20 0.09
CA ASP A 95 -2.00 3.37 0.81
C ASP A 95 -3.05 3.88 1.80
N ILE A 96 -4.33 3.84 1.40
CA ILE A 96 -5.47 4.11 2.28
C ILE A 96 -5.50 3.13 3.45
N ARG A 97 -5.35 1.82 3.17
CA ARG A 97 -5.27 0.78 4.21
C ARG A 97 -4.15 1.00 5.21
N LYS A 98 -2.95 1.35 4.72
CA LYS A 98 -1.80 1.64 5.59
C LYS A 98 -2.05 2.86 6.47
N GLY A 99 -2.70 3.89 5.91
CA GLY A 99 -3.10 5.08 6.66
C GLY A 99 -4.02 4.74 7.83
N LEU A 100 -5.14 4.06 7.56
CA LEU A 100 -6.10 3.64 8.60
C LEU A 100 -5.43 2.80 9.69
N LYS A 101 -4.62 1.81 9.29
CA LYS A 101 -3.87 0.98 10.25
C LYS A 101 -2.91 1.81 11.12
N ARG A 102 -2.34 2.89 10.59
CA ARG A 102 -1.45 3.77 11.35
C ARG A 102 -2.23 4.56 12.39
N ILE A 103 -3.41 5.06 12.06
CA ILE A 103 -4.29 5.76 13.01
C ILE A 103 -4.76 4.80 14.11
N GLU A 104 -5.18 3.59 13.74
CA GLU A 104 -5.57 2.54 14.69
C GLU A 104 -4.43 2.22 15.67
N ALA A 105 -3.20 2.09 15.17
CA ALA A 105 -2.03 1.85 16.01
C ALA A 105 -1.75 3.01 16.98
N LEU A 106 -1.89 4.26 16.54
CA LEU A 106 -1.72 5.44 17.39
C LEU A 106 -2.78 5.51 18.51
N ASN A 107 -4.02 5.13 18.21
CA ASN A 107 -5.08 5.05 19.22
C ASN A 107 -4.85 3.90 20.22
N THR A 108 -4.16 2.84 19.80
CA THR A 108 -3.85 1.68 20.64
C THR A 108 -2.61 1.92 21.53
N GLU A 109 -1.61 2.67 21.03
CA GLU A 109 -0.37 2.97 21.77
C GLU A 109 -0.56 3.87 23.00
N ASP A 110 -1.71 4.54 23.15
CA ASP A 110 -2.03 5.35 24.34
C ASP A 110 -2.52 4.50 25.55
N ASN A 111 -2.75 3.19 25.36
CA ASN A 111 -3.17 2.29 26.43
C ASN A 111 -2.19 1.12 26.60
N PRO A 112 -1.05 1.31 27.31
CA PRO A 112 -0.24 0.20 27.75
C PRO A 112 -1.01 -0.60 28.82
N GLU A 113 -1.33 -1.87 28.54
CA GLU A 113 -1.77 -2.85 29.56
C GLU A 113 -0.74 -3.03 30.69
#